data_AF-A0A972ZGU6-F1
#
_entry.id   AF-A0A972ZGU6-F1
#
_cell.length_a   1.000
_cell.length_b   1.000
_cell.length_c   1.000
_cell.angle_alpha   90.00
_cell.angle_beta   90.00
_cell.angle_gamma   90.00
#
_symmetry.space_group_name_H-M   'P 1'
#
loop_
_entity.id
_entity.type
_entity.pdbx_description
1 polymer ?
#
loop_
_entity_poly.entity_id
_entity_poly.type
_entity_poly.pdbx_seq_one_letter_code
_entity_poly.pdbx_strand_id
1 'polypeptide(L)'
;REYGGLLANRSFGGAQVSRTFYARGQTGQQLLLGAYGALNRQIAAGTVTLFNRRDVLDTVLVEGKARGIIARNLVTGEIERHGAHAVVMASGGYGNVFYLSTNAMGSNVTPVWSAYRKGAMMANPSFTQIHPTCIPVHGDFQSKLTLMSESLRNDGRIWVPAYKKDVERLRKGEIKPSEIAESDRDYYLERRYPAFGNLVPRDVASRAAKERCDAGYGVGRTGVAVYLDFADSIKRKGRDTIEALYGNLFDMYRQIVAEDPYETPMMIYPAVHYTMGGLWVDYELMTTVSGLYAIGECNFSDHGANRLGASALMQGLADGYFILPSTISRYLADEIHTPRIDTSSSEFTLAAEAVGDRLKKLLNTKGTQSVENFHRRLGKIMWEYCGMSRSEEGLAKALELLAALKEEYRTDMRVPGGLDEFNPELEKAWRVADFIELGELMVRDALQRRESCGGHFREEYQTPEGEALRNDDEFAFVALWESLMGSDQPAMHKEPLEFLDIKLSQRSYK
;
A
#
# COMPACT_ATOMS: atom_id res chain seq x y z
N ARG A 1 19.55 5.52 21.55
CA ARG A 1 20.73 6.41 21.43
C ARG A 1 21.96 5.56 21.65
N GLU A 2 23.05 5.89 20.98
CA GLU A 2 24.34 5.24 21.24
C GLU A 2 24.90 5.70 22.59
N TYR A 3 25.94 5.05 23.09
CA TYR A 3 26.54 5.34 24.39
C TYR A 3 26.91 6.84 24.54
N GLY A 4 27.37 7.49 23.46
CA GLY A 4 27.68 8.92 23.43
C GLY A 4 26.47 9.87 23.33
N GLY A 5 25.24 9.37 23.40
CA GLY A 5 24.01 10.17 23.36
C GLY A 5 23.52 10.53 21.96
N LEU A 6 24.23 10.19 20.89
CA LEU A 6 23.79 10.39 19.50
C LEU A 6 22.64 9.43 19.13
N LEU A 7 21.89 9.78 18.08
CA LEU A 7 20.87 8.88 17.53
C LEU A 7 21.56 7.67 16.89
N ALA A 8 21.06 6.48 17.20
CA ALA A 8 21.59 5.23 16.68
C ALA A 8 20.97 4.91 15.31
N ASN A 9 21.75 4.25 14.45
CA ASN A 9 21.31 3.78 13.14
C ASN A 9 21.31 2.24 13.06
N ARG A 10 20.61 1.72 12.05
CA ARG A 10 20.66 0.31 11.68
C ARG A 10 20.66 0.12 10.16
N SER A 11 21.15 -1.02 9.69
CA SER A 11 20.94 -1.48 8.32
C SER A 11 19.49 -1.95 8.14
N PHE A 12 18.87 -1.55 7.02
CA PHE A 12 17.45 -1.77 6.73
C PHE A 12 17.18 -1.61 5.23
N GLY A 13 16.26 -2.37 4.64
CA GLY A 13 15.76 -2.12 3.28
C GLY A 13 16.73 -2.45 2.14
N GLY A 14 17.67 -3.38 2.34
CA GLY A 14 18.68 -3.74 1.35
C GLY A 14 19.87 -2.77 1.24
N ALA A 15 19.94 -1.73 2.09
CA ALA A 15 21.12 -0.89 2.22
C ALA A 15 22.15 -1.53 3.15
N GLN A 16 23.38 -1.71 2.67
CA GLN A 16 24.49 -2.21 3.50
C GLN A 16 24.98 -1.17 4.51
N VAL A 17 24.83 0.12 4.21
CA VAL A 17 25.17 1.23 5.12
C VAL A 17 24.09 1.42 6.18
N SER A 18 24.50 1.53 7.44
CA SER A 18 23.61 1.85 8.57
C SER A 18 23.23 3.33 8.60
N ARG A 19 22.09 3.65 7.97
CA ARG A 19 21.56 5.02 7.84
C ARG A 19 20.13 5.22 8.33
N THR A 20 19.47 4.16 8.81
CA THR A 20 18.06 4.24 9.23
C THR A 20 17.98 4.55 10.71
N PHE A 21 17.55 5.76 11.05
CA PHE A 21 17.17 6.14 12.41
C PHE A 21 15.94 5.36 12.87
N TYR A 22 15.88 5.01 14.15
CA TYR A 22 14.78 4.22 14.70
C TYR A 22 14.49 4.51 16.16
N ALA A 23 13.27 4.21 16.58
CA ALA A 23 12.84 4.18 17.97
C ALA A 23 12.30 2.78 18.30
N ARG A 24 13.23 1.84 18.60
CA ARG A 24 12.91 0.41 18.72
C ARG A 24 12.10 -0.08 17.50
N GLY A 25 11.04 -0.85 17.69
CA GLY A 25 10.06 -1.21 16.65
C GLY A 25 8.92 -0.20 16.44
N GLN A 26 9.00 1.01 16.99
CA GLN A 26 7.89 1.97 17.10
C GLN A 26 8.16 3.34 16.44
N THR A 27 9.12 3.43 15.52
CA THR A 27 9.50 4.71 14.87
C THR A 27 8.29 5.47 14.30
N GLY A 28 7.42 4.81 13.54
CA GLY A 28 6.23 5.45 12.96
C GLY A 28 5.27 6.00 14.02
N GLN A 29 5.07 5.28 15.12
CA GLN A 29 4.24 5.75 16.23
C GLN A 29 4.82 7.01 16.89
N GLN A 30 6.13 7.05 17.13
CA GLN A 30 6.77 8.19 17.77
C GLN A 30 6.75 9.43 16.87
N LEU A 31 7.00 9.25 15.56
CA LEU A 31 6.87 10.34 14.58
C LEU A 31 5.43 10.86 14.49
N LEU A 32 4.44 9.96 14.45
CA LEU A 32 3.03 10.33 14.41
C LEU A 32 2.61 11.12 15.66
N LEU A 33 3.01 10.68 16.85
CA LEU A 33 2.72 11.41 18.10
C LEU A 33 3.36 12.81 18.09
N GLY A 34 4.58 12.95 17.56
CA GLY A 34 5.24 14.24 17.39
C GLY A 34 4.47 15.17 16.44
N ALA A 35 4.12 14.68 15.24
CA ALA A 35 3.35 15.42 14.25
C ALA A 35 1.96 15.80 14.77
N TYR A 36 1.27 14.87 15.43
CA TYR A 36 -0.04 15.10 16.02
C TYR A 36 0.00 16.12 17.16
N GLY A 37 1.04 16.07 18.01
CA GLY A 37 1.28 17.09 19.03
C GLY A 37 1.50 18.49 18.44
N ALA A 38 2.24 18.59 17.33
CA ALA A 38 2.42 19.84 16.61
C ALA A 38 1.10 20.37 16.00
N LEU A 39 0.31 19.49 15.37
CA LEU A 39 -1.02 19.81 14.85
C LEU A 39 -1.96 20.32 15.96
N ASN A 40 -2.03 19.62 17.10
CA ASN A 40 -2.88 20.01 18.23
C ASN A 40 -2.51 21.39 18.79
N ARG A 41 -1.23 21.77 18.74
CA ARG A 41 -0.80 23.13 19.10
C ARG A 41 -1.39 24.18 18.15
N GLN A 42 -1.45 23.89 16.85
CA GLN A 42 -2.04 24.78 15.86
C GLN A 42 -3.58 24.85 15.99
N ILE A 43 -4.22 23.73 16.33
CA ILE A 43 -5.64 23.70 16.68
C ILE A 43 -5.91 24.59 17.90
N ALA A 44 -5.12 24.43 18.97
CA ALA A 44 -5.25 25.26 20.17
C ALA A 44 -4.98 26.75 19.92
N ALA A 45 -4.13 27.08 18.93
CA ALA A 45 -3.86 28.45 18.50
C ALA A 45 -4.95 29.03 17.57
N GLY A 46 -5.92 28.23 17.13
CA GLY A 46 -6.97 28.66 16.21
C GLY A 46 -6.52 28.82 14.75
N THR A 47 -5.29 28.40 14.41
CA THR A 47 -4.76 28.48 13.04
C THR A 47 -5.17 27.29 12.18
N VAL A 48 -5.63 26.19 12.81
CA VAL A 48 -6.12 24.98 12.14
C VAL A 48 -7.47 24.58 12.70
N THR A 49 -8.42 24.31 11.81
CA THR A 49 -9.71 23.69 12.15
C THR A 49 -9.68 22.22 11.79
N LEU A 50 -9.90 21.34 12.77
CA LEU A 50 -9.91 19.89 12.56
C LEU A 50 -11.34 19.37 12.38
N PHE A 51 -11.60 18.76 11.22
CA PHE A 51 -12.85 18.05 10.93
C PHE A 51 -12.62 16.54 11.00
N ASN A 52 -12.77 15.95 12.19
CA ASN A 52 -12.66 14.50 12.35
C ASN A 52 -13.94 13.78 11.86
N ARG A 53 -13.84 12.50 11.48
CA ARG A 53 -14.99 11.70 11.01
C ARG A 53 -15.71 12.33 9.81
N ARG A 54 -14.95 12.90 8.87
CA ARG A 54 -15.44 13.37 7.56
C ARG A 54 -14.69 12.59 6.48
N ASP A 55 -15.44 12.03 5.54
CA ASP A 55 -14.85 11.41 4.35
C ASP A 55 -14.99 12.36 3.17
N VAL A 56 -13.89 12.65 2.48
CA VAL A 56 -13.91 13.42 1.23
C VAL A 56 -14.43 12.52 0.11
N LEU A 57 -15.53 12.94 -0.54
CA LEU A 57 -16.19 12.17 -1.59
C LEU A 57 -16.08 12.82 -2.97
N ASP A 58 -15.89 14.14 -3.04
CA ASP A 58 -15.60 14.82 -4.30
C ASP A 58 -14.63 16.01 -4.17
N THR A 59 -13.90 16.32 -5.24
CA THR A 59 -13.08 17.53 -5.43
C THR A 59 -13.85 18.49 -6.32
N VAL A 60 -13.97 19.74 -5.89
CA VAL A 60 -14.75 20.76 -6.62
C VAL A 60 -13.82 21.62 -7.43
N LEU A 61 -14.07 21.68 -8.74
CA LEU A 61 -13.37 22.59 -9.64
C LEU A 61 -14.23 23.81 -9.93
N VAL A 62 -13.63 25.00 -9.91
CA VAL A 62 -14.23 26.25 -10.38
C VAL A 62 -13.21 26.89 -11.34
N GLU A 63 -13.65 27.21 -12.55
CA GLU A 63 -12.77 27.73 -13.63
C GLU A 63 -11.52 26.86 -13.87
N GLY A 64 -11.67 25.54 -13.77
CA GLY A 64 -10.58 24.58 -13.99
C GLY A 64 -9.57 24.46 -12.84
N LYS A 65 -9.72 25.22 -11.75
CA LYS A 65 -8.89 25.12 -10.54
C LYS A 65 -9.61 24.33 -9.46
N ALA A 66 -8.88 23.53 -8.67
CA ALA A 66 -9.44 22.93 -7.47
C ALA A 66 -9.69 24.01 -6.41
N ARG A 67 -10.97 24.21 -6.07
CA ARG A 67 -11.44 25.25 -5.15
C ARG A 67 -12.13 24.73 -3.92
N GLY A 68 -12.12 23.41 -3.70
CA GLY A 68 -12.71 22.83 -2.51
C GLY A 68 -13.03 21.36 -2.65
N ILE A 69 -13.82 20.88 -1.70
CA ILE A 69 -14.24 19.49 -1.60
C ILE A 69 -15.71 19.37 -1.19
N ILE A 70 -16.29 18.22 -1.50
CA ILE A 70 -17.51 17.72 -0.88
C ILE A 70 -17.11 16.61 0.09
N ALA A 71 -17.54 16.75 1.35
CA ALA A 71 -17.28 15.77 2.38
C ALA A 71 -18.59 15.25 2.98
N ARG A 72 -18.61 13.99 3.42
CA ARG A 72 -19.72 13.45 4.20
C ARG A 72 -19.33 13.37 5.67
N ASN A 73 -20.14 13.94 6.54
CA ASN A 73 -20.04 13.75 7.98
C ASN A 73 -20.44 12.32 8.32
N LEU A 74 -19.50 11.52 8.80
CA LEU A 74 -19.73 10.11 9.03
C LEU A 74 -20.70 9.82 10.18
N VAL A 75 -20.94 10.78 11.07
CA VAL A 75 -21.83 10.62 12.22
C VAL A 75 -23.27 10.98 11.86
N THR A 76 -23.47 12.10 11.19
CA THR A 76 -24.81 12.63 10.87
C THR A 76 -25.30 12.26 9.48
N GLY A 77 -24.39 11.89 8.59
CA GLY A 77 -24.67 11.67 7.17
C GLY A 77 -24.74 12.92 6.30
N GLU A 78 -24.61 14.10 6.91
CA GLU A 78 -24.65 15.39 6.23
C GLU A 78 -23.57 15.51 5.14
N ILE A 79 -23.97 16.03 3.98
CA ILE A 79 -23.06 16.41 2.90
C ILE A 79 -22.62 17.85 3.13
N GLU A 80 -21.37 18.03 3.50
CA GLU A 80 -20.73 19.30 3.79
C GLU A 80 -19.97 19.82 2.55
N ARG A 81 -20.01 21.14 2.34
CA ARG A 81 -19.30 21.83 1.26
C ARG A 81 -18.17 22.67 1.86
N HIS A 82 -16.94 22.48 1.40
CA HIS A 82 -15.78 23.20 1.92
C HIS A 82 -15.02 23.87 0.78
N GLY A 83 -15.03 25.20 0.74
CA GLY A 83 -14.28 26.00 -0.23
C GLY A 83 -12.89 26.39 0.28
N ALA A 84 -11.90 26.38 -0.62
CA ALA A 84 -10.51 26.69 -0.31
C ALA A 84 -9.77 27.27 -1.53
N HIS A 85 -8.78 28.13 -1.30
CA HIS A 85 -7.92 28.64 -2.37
C HIS A 85 -7.00 27.57 -2.96
N ALA A 86 -6.64 26.56 -2.16
CA ALA A 86 -5.89 25.37 -2.55
C ALA A 86 -6.38 24.14 -1.79
N VAL A 87 -6.25 22.96 -2.39
CA VAL A 87 -6.61 21.66 -1.80
C VAL A 87 -5.36 20.78 -1.75
N VAL A 88 -5.09 20.15 -0.60
CA VAL A 88 -3.95 19.24 -0.41
C VAL A 88 -4.46 17.85 -0.05
N MET A 89 -4.19 16.86 -0.89
CA MET A 89 -4.48 15.46 -0.63
C MET A 89 -3.32 14.80 0.11
N ALA A 90 -3.63 14.16 1.24
CA ALA A 90 -2.69 13.40 2.06
C ALA A 90 -3.34 12.09 2.56
N SER A 91 -4.11 11.43 1.69
CA SER A 91 -5.03 10.33 2.06
C SER A 91 -4.34 8.97 2.25
N GLY A 92 -3.05 8.88 1.97
CA GLY A 92 -2.28 7.63 1.99
C GLY A 92 -2.54 6.74 0.77
N GLY A 93 -1.99 5.52 0.82
CA GLY A 93 -2.04 4.57 -0.29
C GLY A 93 -3.33 3.75 -0.42
N TYR A 94 -3.45 3.07 -1.55
CA TYR A 94 -4.64 2.32 -1.96
C TYR A 94 -4.50 0.79 -1.86
N GLY A 95 -3.61 0.30 -0.98
CA GLY A 95 -3.34 -1.14 -0.81
C GLY A 95 -4.54 -2.01 -0.43
N ASN A 96 -5.63 -1.43 0.07
CA ASN A 96 -6.86 -2.17 0.40
C ASN A 96 -7.66 -2.62 -0.83
N VAL A 97 -7.27 -2.25 -2.05
CA VAL A 97 -7.78 -2.89 -3.28
C VAL A 97 -7.55 -4.42 -3.28
N PHE A 98 -6.51 -4.89 -2.57
CA PHE A 98 -6.22 -6.31 -2.36
C PHE A 98 -6.99 -6.95 -1.21
N TYR A 99 -7.84 -6.20 -0.51
CA TYR A 99 -8.50 -6.58 0.75
C TYR A 99 -7.51 -6.94 1.88
N LEU A 100 -6.84 -8.10 1.80
CA LEU A 100 -5.80 -8.50 2.72
C LEU A 100 -4.47 -7.84 2.36
N SER A 101 -4.20 -6.71 3.00
CA SER A 101 -2.92 -5.99 2.92
C SER A 101 -2.38 -5.70 4.32
N THR A 102 -1.20 -5.07 4.41
CA THR A 102 -0.70 -4.57 5.69
C THR A 102 -1.34 -3.26 6.12
N ASN A 103 -2.07 -2.59 5.23
CA ASN A 103 -2.64 -1.27 5.47
C ASN A 103 -3.72 -1.34 6.56
N ALA A 104 -4.09 -0.19 7.11
CA ALA A 104 -5.25 -0.11 8.00
C ALA A 104 -6.52 -0.25 7.15
N MET A 105 -7.58 -0.84 7.70
CA MET A 105 -8.85 -1.01 6.94
C MET A 105 -9.49 0.31 6.50
N GLY A 106 -9.16 1.42 7.17
CA GLY A 106 -9.60 2.75 6.77
C GLY A 106 -8.83 3.37 5.59
N SER A 107 -7.68 2.81 5.19
CA SER A 107 -6.93 3.28 4.02
C SER A 107 -7.79 3.12 2.77
N ASN A 108 -8.08 4.22 2.08
CA ASN A 108 -9.00 4.22 0.95
C ASN A 108 -8.53 5.18 -0.13
N VAL A 109 -8.90 4.85 -1.37
CA VAL A 109 -8.50 5.62 -2.56
C VAL A 109 -9.48 6.75 -2.88
N THR A 110 -10.64 6.83 -2.24
CA THR A 110 -11.76 7.69 -2.66
C THR A 110 -11.37 9.15 -2.90
N PRO A 111 -10.59 9.84 -2.03
CA PRO A 111 -10.16 11.23 -2.30
C PRO A 111 -9.30 11.36 -3.56
N VAL A 112 -8.34 10.44 -3.72
CA VAL A 112 -7.47 10.36 -4.91
C VAL A 112 -8.27 10.01 -6.16
N TRP A 113 -9.23 9.08 -6.05
CA TRP A 113 -10.07 8.64 -7.16
C TRP A 113 -11.01 9.76 -7.64
N SER A 114 -11.54 10.55 -6.71
CA SER A 114 -12.28 11.76 -7.04
C SER A 114 -11.41 12.76 -7.81
N ALA A 115 -10.21 13.06 -7.31
CA ALA A 115 -9.26 13.92 -8.00
C ALA A 115 -8.97 13.41 -9.43
N TYR A 116 -8.75 12.10 -9.57
CA TYR A 116 -8.52 11.45 -10.86
C TYR A 116 -9.68 11.68 -11.83
N ARG A 117 -10.93 11.50 -11.38
CA ARG A 117 -12.13 11.77 -12.19
C ARG A 117 -12.32 13.26 -12.54
N LYS A 118 -11.64 14.17 -11.82
CA LYS A 118 -11.64 15.62 -12.09
C LYS A 118 -10.45 16.06 -12.93
N GLY A 119 -9.71 15.13 -13.53
CA GLY A 119 -8.61 15.44 -14.46
C GLY A 119 -7.22 15.42 -13.83
N ALA A 120 -7.10 15.07 -12.53
CA ALA A 120 -5.79 14.73 -11.99
C ALA A 120 -5.31 13.42 -12.65
N MET A 121 -4.06 13.33 -13.09
CA MET A 121 -3.56 12.08 -13.67
C MET A 121 -3.10 11.10 -12.59
N MET A 122 -3.26 9.79 -12.84
CA MET A 122 -2.79 8.71 -11.97
C MET A 122 -1.54 8.07 -12.59
N ALA A 123 -0.41 8.10 -11.88
CA ALA A 123 0.85 7.57 -12.34
C ALA A 123 1.11 6.15 -11.82
N ASN A 124 1.47 5.24 -12.73
CA ASN A 124 1.88 3.85 -12.46
C ASN A 124 1.00 3.11 -11.41
N PRO A 125 -0.34 3.09 -11.54
CA PRO A 125 -1.21 2.57 -10.49
C PRO A 125 -0.93 1.10 -10.13
N SER A 126 -0.37 0.29 -11.06
CA SER A 126 -0.01 -1.10 -10.79
C SER A 126 1.28 -1.28 -9.99
N PHE A 127 2.03 -0.22 -9.69
CA PHE A 127 3.30 -0.31 -8.97
C PHE A 127 3.04 -0.38 -7.46
N THR A 128 2.94 -1.61 -6.96
CA THR A 128 2.73 -1.91 -5.54
C THR A 128 3.89 -2.72 -4.99
N GLN A 129 4.32 -2.40 -3.78
CA GLN A 129 5.40 -3.11 -3.10
C GLN A 129 4.83 -4.14 -2.13
N ILE A 130 5.50 -5.29 -2.11
CA ILE A 130 5.21 -6.40 -1.21
C ILE A 130 6.23 -6.41 -0.07
N HIS A 131 5.76 -6.67 1.14
CA HIS A 131 6.57 -6.87 2.32
C HIS A 131 6.72 -8.37 2.62
N PRO A 132 7.94 -8.90 2.79
CA PRO A 132 8.19 -10.35 2.84
C PRO A 132 7.79 -11.01 4.16
N THR A 133 7.75 -10.26 5.27
CA THR A 133 7.57 -10.82 6.61
C THR A 133 6.25 -10.37 7.24
N CYS A 134 5.13 -10.86 6.74
CA CYS A 134 3.82 -10.63 7.36
C CYS A 134 3.31 -11.93 8.00
N ILE A 135 2.49 -11.81 9.05
CA ILE A 135 1.79 -12.98 9.59
C ILE A 135 0.88 -13.54 8.50
N PRO A 136 0.97 -14.84 8.16
CA PRO A 136 0.24 -15.43 7.04
C PRO A 136 -1.27 -15.44 7.26
N VAL A 137 -1.99 -15.75 6.18
CA VAL A 137 -3.42 -16.02 6.24
C VAL A 137 -3.65 -17.27 7.10
N HIS A 138 -4.44 -17.14 8.16
CA HIS A 138 -4.88 -18.22 9.05
C HIS A 138 -6.40 -18.44 9.04
N GLY A 139 -7.19 -17.55 8.41
CA GLY A 139 -8.63 -17.79 8.20
C GLY A 139 -9.40 -16.61 7.60
N ASP A 140 -10.66 -16.87 7.24
CA ASP A 140 -11.55 -15.90 6.57
C ASP A 140 -12.07 -14.78 7.50
N PHE A 141 -11.73 -14.78 8.78
CA PHE A 141 -12.10 -13.72 9.73
C PHE A 141 -11.04 -12.63 9.84
N GLN A 142 -9.88 -12.78 9.19
CA GLN A 142 -8.83 -11.78 9.20
C GLN A 142 -9.28 -10.53 8.45
N SER A 143 -9.10 -9.37 9.07
CA SER A 143 -9.31 -8.08 8.42
C SER A 143 -8.05 -7.58 7.71
N LYS A 144 -6.85 -7.98 8.14
CA LYS A 144 -5.57 -7.53 7.55
C LYS A 144 -4.45 -8.52 7.81
N LEU A 145 -3.31 -8.32 7.13
CA LEU A 145 -2.08 -9.06 7.36
C LEU A 145 -1.13 -8.22 8.22
N THR A 146 -0.87 -8.66 9.45
CA THR A 146 -0.01 -7.91 10.37
C THR A 146 1.45 -8.02 9.92
N LEU A 147 2.07 -6.87 9.69
CA LEU A 147 3.48 -6.78 9.36
C LEU A 147 4.35 -7.11 10.57
N MET A 148 5.32 -8.01 10.39
CA MET A 148 6.42 -8.23 11.31
C MET A 148 7.63 -7.47 10.79
N SER A 149 8.28 -6.64 11.62
CA SER A 149 9.30 -5.70 11.15
C SER A 149 10.39 -6.37 10.32
N GLU A 150 10.75 -5.77 9.18
CA GLU A 150 11.86 -6.25 8.35
C GLU A 150 13.18 -6.41 9.13
N SER A 151 13.39 -5.64 10.21
CA SER A 151 14.59 -5.78 11.04
C SER A 151 14.73 -7.16 11.67
N LEU A 152 13.66 -7.94 11.76
CA LEU A 152 13.73 -9.32 12.22
C LEU A 152 14.64 -10.17 11.32
N ARG A 153 14.73 -9.88 10.01
CA ARG A 153 15.63 -10.60 9.09
C ARG A 153 17.11 -10.33 9.33
N ASN A 154 17.46 -9.30 10.11
CA ASN A 154 18.86 -9.04 10.49
C ASN A 154 19.43 -10.14 11.39
N ASP A 155 18.55 -10.83 12.13
CA ASP A 155 18.94 -11.85 13.12
C ASP A 155 18.22 -13.19 12.91
N GLY A 156 17.04 -13.17 12.32
CA GLY A 156 16.28 -14.36 11.99
C GLY A 156 16.71 -14.97 10.66
N ARG A 157 16.80 -16.30 10.64
CA ARG A 157 17.09 -17.08 9.43
C ARG A 157 15.80 -17.61 8.84
N ILE A 158 15.67 -17.54 7.52
CA ILE A 158 14.44 -17.94 6.83
C ILE A 158 14.64 -19.31 6.18
N TRP A 159 13.70 -20.24 6.43
CA TRP A 159 13.80 -21.60 5.90
C TRP A 159 12.45 -22.26 5.66
N VAL A 160 12.49 -23.31 4.85
CA VAL A 160 11.41 -24.30 4.67
C VAL A 160 11.99 -25.72 4.85
N PRO A 161 11.18 -26.74 5.19
CA PRO A 161 11.69 -28.12 5.23
C PRO A 161 12.27 -28.52 3.87
N ALA A 162 13.42 -29.20 3.87
CA ALA A 162 14.06 -29.67 2.65
C ALA A 162 13.28 -30.81 1.96
N TYR A 163 12.44 -31.52 2.73
CA TYR A 163 11.66 -32.66 2.24
C TYR A 163 10.15 -32.45 2.40
N LYS A 164 9.38 -32.76 1.35
CA LYS A 164 7.91 -32.64 1.34
C LYS A 164 7.22 -33.51 2.39
N LYS A 165 7.79 -34.67 2.72
CA LYS A 165 7.28 -35.54 3.81
C LYS A 165 7.19 -34.79 5.15
N ASP A 166 8.15 -33.91 5.43
CA ASP A 166 8.20 -33.20 6.70
C ASP A 166 7.24 -32.01 6.69
N VAL A 167 7.02 -31.40 5.51
CA VAL A 167 5.92 -30.43 5.30
C VAL A 167 4.57 -31.06 5.65
N GLU A 168 4.28 -32.26 5.13
CA GLU A 168 3.02 -32.96 5.41
C GLU A 168 2.85 -33.27 6.90
N ARG A 169 3.90 -33.77 7.55
CA ARG A 169 3.89 -34.08 9.00
C ARG A 169 3.68 -32.82 9.84
N LEU A 170 4.36 -31.72 9.52
CA LEU A 170 4.17 -30.42 10.17
C LEU A 170 2.73 -29.92 10.02
N ARG A 171 2.16 -30.02 8.81
CA ARG A 171 0.79 -29.55 8.53
C ARG A 171 -0.28 -30.38 9.25
N LYS A 172 -0.02 -31.67 9.49
CA LYS A 172 -0.87 -32.55 10.30
C LYS A 172 -0.66 -32.38 11.81
N GLY A 173 0.37 -31.64 12.24
CA GLY A 173 0.72 -31.47 13.65
C GLY A 173 1.39 -32.70 14.28
N GLU A 174 1.97 -33.59 13.46
CA GLU A 174 2.64 -34.81 13.92
C GLU A 174 4.05 -34.53 14.48
N ILE A 175 4.66 -33.43 14.06
CA ILE A 175 5.96 -32.93 14.53
C ILE A 175 5.91 -31.41 14.66
N LYS A 176 6.80 -30.86 15.49
CA LYS A 176 7.05 -29.42 15.62
C LYS A 176 8.20 -28.98 14.70
N PRO A 177 8.23 -27.72 14.26
CA PRO A 177 9.35 -27.19 13.48
C PRO A 177 10.70 -27.27 14.21
N SER A 178 10.71 -27.18 15.54
CA SER A 178 11.90 -27.36 16.37
C SER A 178 12.50 -28.78 16.28
N GLU A 179 11.73 -29.78 15.83
CA GLU A 179 12.17 -31.17 15.68
C GLU A 179 12.79 -31.45 14.30
N ILE A 180 12.73 -30.50 13.36
CA ILE A 180 13.43 -30.61 12.08
C ILE A 180 14.92 -30.34 12.31
N ALA A 181 15.76 -31.33 11.99
CA ALA A 181 17.21 -31.22 12.06
C ALA A 181 17.72 -30.08 11.17
N GLU A 182 18.81 -29.41 11.57
CA GLU A 182 19.34 -28.27 10.82
C GLU A 182 19.73 -28.64 9.37
N SER A 183 20.24 -29.85 9.15
CA SER A 183 20.56 -30.38 7.81
C SER A 183 19.34 -30.52 6.89
N ASP A 184 18.15 -30.60 7.47
CA ASP A 184 16.89 -30.86 6.78
C ASP A 184 16.08 -29.57 6.59
N ARG A 185 16.74 -28.40 6.77
CA ARG A 185 16.19 -27.06 6.54
C ARG A 185 16.82 -26.45 5.29
N ASP A 186 16.00 -26.08 4.31
CA ASP A 186 16.45 -25.29 3.15
C ASP A 186 16.41 -23.80 3.50
N TYR A 187 17.57 -23.24 3.87
CA TYR A 187 17.80 -21.80 3.99
C TYR A 187 17.90 -21.16 2.60
N TYR A 188 16.78 -21.16 1.88
CA TYR A 188 16.74 -20.92 0.44
C TYR A 188 17.29 -19.55 0.02
N LEU A 189 17.15 -18.51 0.85
CA LEU A 189 17.74 -17.19 0.57
C LEU A 189 19.26 -17.18 0.71
N GLU A 190 19.79 -17.80 1.76
CA GLU A 190 21.24 -17.96 1.99
C GLU A 190 21.88 -18.79 0.88
N ARG A 191 21.20 -19.84 0.42
CA ARG A 191 21.63 -20.67 -0.70
C ARG A 191 21.63 -19.94 -2.05
N ARG A 192 20.60 -19.14 -2.34
CA ARG A 192 20.45 -18.43 -3.62
C ARG A 192 21.29 -17.15 -3.70
N TYR A 193 21.45 -16.45 -2.58
CA TYR A 193 22.10 -15.14 -2.52
C TYR A 193 23.18 -15.11 -1.42
N PRO A 194 24.31 -15.83 -1.56
CA PRO A 194 25.30 -15.97 -0.49
C PRO A 194 25.84 -14.64 0.07
N ALA A 195 25.93 -13.60 -0.76
CA ALA A 195 26.41 -12.28 -0.36
C ALA A 195 25.43 -11.49 0.54
N PHE A 196 24.12 -11.75 0.42
CA PHE A 196 23.08 -10.99 1.14
C PHE A 196 22.30 -11.85 2.14
N GLY A 197 22.11 -13.14 1.85
CA GLY A 197 21.29 -14.06 2.63
C GLY A 197 19.89 -13.51 2.89
N ASN A 198 19.49 -13.46 4.16
CA ASN A 198 18.18 -12.94 4.56
C ASN A 198 18.03 -11.42 4.37
N LEU A 199 19.09 -10.69 3.99
CA LEU A 199 19.08 -9.24 3.76
C LEU A 199 18.85 -8.84 2.29
N VAL A 200 18.50 -9.80 1.43
CA VAL A 200 18.05 -9.48 0.08
C VAL A 200 16.87 -8.48 0.09
N PRO A 201 16.70 -7.70 -0.98
CA PRO A 201 15.56 -6.79 -1.13
C PRO A 201 14.21 -7.46 -0.95
N ARG A 202 13.22 -6.65 -0.58
CA ARG A 202 11.85 -7.10 -0.25
C ARG A 202 11.20 -7.89 -1.38
N ASP A 203 11.34 -7.44 -2.62
CA ASP A 203 10.74 -8.07 -3.78
C ASP A 203 11.37 -9.45 -4.04
N VAL A 204 12.70 -9.57 -3.96
CA VAL A 204 13.44 -10.84 -4.09
C VAL A 204 13.04 -11.82 -2.99
N ALA A 205 13.06 -11.39 -1.72
CA ALA A 205 12.65 -12.22 -0.58
C ALA A 205 11.20 -12.73 -0.73
N SER A 206 10.31 -11.85 -1.20
CA SER A 206 8.89 -12.16 -1.35
C SER A 206 8.65 -13.16 -2.48
N ARG A 207 9.26 -12.96 -3.66
CA ARG A 207 9.16 -13.91 -4.78
C ARG A 207 9.72 -15.28 -4.40
N ALA A 208 10.87 -15.31 -3.73
CA ALA A 208 11.48 -16.57 -3.31
C ALA A 208 10.62 -17.33 -2.27
N ALA A 209 9.97 -16.63 -1.33
CA ALA A 209 9.03 -17.26 -0.39
C ALA A 209 7.81 -17.85 -1.13
N LYS A 210 7.19 -17.07 -2.04
CA LYS A 210 6.06 -17.53 -2.86
C LYS A 210 6.43 -18.77 -3.67
N GLU A 211 7.56 -18.72 -4.38
CA GLU A 211 8.01 -19.82 -5.22
C GLU A 211 8.23 -21.11 -4.41
N ARG A 212 8.78 -21.02 -3.19
CA ARG A 212 8.89 -22.19 -2.29
C ARG A 212 7.53 -22.74 -1.88
N CYS A 213 6.56 -21.88 -1.57
CA CYS A 213 5.20 -22.30 -1.27
C CYS A 213 4.52 -22.96 -2.49
N ASP A 214 4.60 -22.35 -3.67
CA ASP A 214 4.06 -22.89 -4.93
C ASP A 214 4.68 -24.25 -5.29
N ALA A 215 5.97 -24.44 -5.02
CA ALA A 215 6.67 -25.72 -5.23
C ALA A 215 6.28 -26.82 -4.20
N GLY A 216 5.41 -26.50 -3.24
CA GLY A 216 4.88 -27.42 -2.23
C GLY A 216 5.73 -27.54 -0.96
N TYR A 217 6.64 -26.59 -0.70
CA TYR A 217 7.45 -26.54 0.52
C TYR A 217 6.87 -25.62 1.61
N GLY A 218 5.73 -24.98 1.32
CA GLY A 218 5.11 -24.06 2.24
C GLY A 218 4.51 -24.74 3.48
N VAL A 219 4.62 -24.06 4.62
CA VAL A 219 4.23 -24.57 5.93
C VAL A 219 2.92 -23.93 6.43
N GLY A 220 2.47 -24.30 7.62
CA GLY A 220 1.19 -23.87 8.18
C GLY A 220 -0.02 -24.52 7.51
N ARG A 221 -1.21 -24.30 8.06
CA ARG A 221 -2.44 -24.98 7.61
C ARG A 221 -2.75 -24.74 6.13
N THR A 222 -2.57 -23.50 5.69
CA THR A 222 -2.80 -23.07 4.30
C THR A 222 -1.73 -23.53 3.32
N GLY A 223 -0.52 -23.89 3.80
CA GLY A 223 0.65 -24.10 2.95
C GLY A 223 1.25 -22.79 2.42
N VAL A 224 0.79 -21.64 2.91
CA VAL A 224 1.16 -20.29 2.45
C VAL A 224 1.94 -19.59 3.56
N ALA A 225 3.07 -20.18 3.94
CA ALA A 225 4.01 -19.64 4.91
C ALA A 225 5.39 -20.26 4.75
N VAL A 226 6.41 -19.56 5.26
CA VAL A 226 7.77 -20.05 5.50
C VAL A 226 8.18 -19.72 6.94
N TYR A 227 9.24 -20.33 7.46
CA TYR A 227 9.72 -20.05 8.82
C TYR A 227 10.71 -18.89 8.87
N LEU A 228 10.65 -18.11 9.94
CA LEU A 228 11.63 -17.12 10.37
C LEU A 228 12.08 -17.47 11.79
N ASP A 229 13.33 -17.92 11.91
CA ASP A 229 13.86 -18.61 13.10
C ASP A 229 14.98 -17.81 13.76
N PHE A 230 14.88 -17.63 15.08
CA PHE A 230 15.83 -16.89 15.91
C PHE A 230 16.76 -17.76 16.75
N ALA A 231 16.64 -19.10 16.71
CA ALA A 231 17.39 -20.01 17.55
C ALA A 231 18.92 -19.75 17.50
N ASP A 232 19.47 -19.55 16.31
CA ASP A 232 20.90 -19.26 16.13
C ASP A 232 21.32 -17.91 16.73
N SER A 233 20.50 -16.87 16.56
CA SER A 233 20.84 -15.56 17.10
C SER A 233 20.71 -15.53 18.62
N ILE A 234 19.70 -16.21 19.19
CA ILE A 234 19.56 -16.40 20.64
C ILE A 234 20.77 -17.15 21.20
N LYS A 235 21.22 -18.22 20.55
CA LYS A 235 22.42 -18.98 20.97
C LYS A 235 23.69 -18.12 20.94
N ARG A 236 23.86 -17.27 19.92
CA ARG A 236 25.06 -16.43 19.77
C ARG A 236 25.06 -15.17 20.64
N LYS A 237 23.92 -14.49 20.77
CA LYS A 237 23.79 -13.16 21.41
C LYS A 237 23.16 -13.19 22.80
N GLY A 238 22.55 -14.31 23.18
CA GLY A 238 21.76 -14.43 24.41
C GLY A 238 20.33 -13.91 24.27
N ARG A 239 19.42 -14.48 25.07
CA ARG A 239 17.99 -14.13 25.09
C ARG A 239 17.76 -12.66 25.42
N ASP A 240 18.41 -12.14 26.46
CA ASP A 240 18.24 -10.75 26.92
C ASP A 240 18.56 -9.73 25.82
N THR A 241 19.58 -10.00 25.00
CA THR A 241 19.95 -9.16 23.86
C THR A 241 18.86 -9.18 22.78
N ILE A 242 18.33 -10.36 22.44
CA ILE A 242 17.26 -10.52 21.45
C ILE A 242 15.98 -9.86 21.95
N GLU A 243 15.66 -10.00 23.23
CA GLU A 243 14.51 -9.38 23.88
C GLU A 243 14.61 -7.85 23.87
N ALA A 244 15.78 -7.29 24.18
CA ALA A 244 15.99 -5.85 24.12
C ALA A 244 15.81 -5.27 22.70
N LEU A 245 16.13 -6.06 21.66
CA LEU A 245 16.02 -5.64 20.26
C LEU A 245 14.61 -5.84 19.68
N TYR A 246 13.97 -6.98 19.98
CA TYR A 246 12.80 -7.47 19.27
C TYR A 246 11.63 -7.90 20.18
N GLY A 247 11.77 -7.81 21.50
CA GLY A 247 10.77 -8.33 22.46
C GLY A 247 9.35 -7.83 22.20
N ASN A 248 9.19 -6.55 21.85
CA ASN A 248 7.88 -5.98 21.50
C ASN A 248 7.26 -6.61 20.24
N LEU A 249 8.08 -7.07 19.29
CA LEU A 249 7.62 -7.78 18.10
C LEU A 249 7.29 -9.24 18.44
N PHE A 250 8.05 -9.87 19.32
CA PHE A 250 7.81 -11.24 19.77
C PHE A 250 6.51 -11.32 20.57
N ASP A 251 6.27 -10.36 21.47
CA ASP A 251 5.01 -10.23 22.20
C ASP A 251 3.82 -10.04 21.26
N MET A 252 3.96 -9.19 20.24
CA MET A 252 2.93 -8.98 19.23
C MET A 252 2.63 -10.27 18.45
N TYR A 253 3.66 -11.02 18.05
CA TYR A 253 3.47 -12.32 17.40
C TYR A 253 2.75 -13.30 18.31
N ARG A 254 3.20 -13.43 19.57
CA ARG A 254 2.58 -14.32 20.56
C ARG A 254 1.11 -13.97 20.82
N GLN A 255 0.78 -12.68 20.87
CA GLN A 255 -0.61 -12.24 21.05
C GLN A 255 -1.52 -12.59 19.85
N ILE A 256 -0.97 -12.64 18.64
CA ILE A 256 -1.75 -12.90 17.42
C ILE A 256 -1.81 -14.40 17.11
N VAL A 257 -0.70 -15.12 17.24
CA VAL A 257 -0.54 -16.52 16.79
C VAL A 257 -0.57 -17.51 17.95
N ALA A 258 -0.44 -17.04 19.19
CA ALA A 258 -0.35 -17.89 20.40
C ALA A 258 0.88 -18.82 20.44
N GLU A 259 1.97 -18.44 19.76
CA GLU A 259 3.25 -19.16 19.77
C GLU A 259 4.38 -18.24 20.28
N ASP A 260 5.35 -18.80 21.01
CA ASP A 260 6.51 -18.06 21.53
C ASP A 260 7.67 -18.10 20.53
N PRO A 261 8.06 -16.96 19.93
CA PRO A 261 9.16 -16.92 18.96
C PRO A 261 10.57 -17.15 19.54
N TYR A 262 10.72 -17.18 20.87
CA TYR A 262 11.96 -17.62 21.52
C TYR A 262 12.15 -19.14 21.45
N GLU A 263 11.07 -19.90 21.26
CA GLU A 263 11.06 -21.37 21.29
C GLU A 263 10.69 -21.98 19.94
N THR A 264 9.77 -21.35 19.21
CA THR A 264 9.22 -21.84 17.95
C THR A 264 9.46 -20.82 16.84
N PRO A 265 9.94 -21.22 15.65
CA PRO A 265 10.11 -20.30 14.53
C PRO A 265 8.79 -19.62 14.13
N MET A 266 8.83 -18.31 13.86
CA MET A 266 7.64 -17.60 13.38
C MET A 266 7.28 -18.09 11.97
N MET A 267 5.99 -18.25 11.70
CA MET A 267 5.48 -18.33 10.34
C MET A 267 5.30 -16.93 9.73
N ILE A 268 5.84 -16.74 8.52
CA ILE A 268 5.74 -15.50 7.75
C ILE A 268 5.33 -15.77 6.30
N TYR A 269 4.67 -14.79 5.67
CA TYR A 269 4.38 -14.79 4.24
C TYR A 269 4.35 -13.37 3.67
N PRO A 270 4.60 -13.19 2.35
CA PRO A 270 4.55 -11.87 1.74
C PRO A 270 3.14 -11.27 1.63
N ALA A 271 3.03 -9.95 1.73
CA ALA A 271 1.77 -9.21 1.56
C ALA A 271 1.98 -7.82 0.96
N VAL A 272 0.97 -7.28 0.26
CA VAL A 272 0.99 -5.90 -0.25
C VAL A 272 1.10 -4.91 0.90
N HIS A 273 1.97 -3.90 0.75
CA HIS A 273 2.37 -3.01 1.85
C HIS A 273 2.43 -1.53 1.51
N TYR A 274 2.86 -1.16 0.31
CA TYR A 274 3.03 0.24 -0.07
C TYR A 274 2.64 0.44 -1.53
N THR A 275 2.03 1.57 -1.85
CA THR A 275 1.70 1.94 -3.23
C THR A 275 2.70 2.97 -3.74
N MET A 276 3.51 2.62 -4.74
CA MET A 276 4.42 3.57 -5.39
C MET A 276 3.71 4.37 -6.47
N GLY A 277 2.67 3.81 -7.09
CA GLY A 277 1.75 4.62 -7.89
C GLY A 277 0.92 5.55 -7.01
N GLY A 278 0.31 6.54 -7.65
CA GLY A 278 -0.48 7.57 -6.99
C GLY A 278 -0.84 8.69 -7.95
N LEU A 279 -1.37 9.80 -7.43
CA LEU A 279 -1.56 11.00 -8.25
C LEU A 279 -0.21 11.47 -8.79
N TRP A 280 -0.20 11.81 -10.08
CA TRP A 280 0.91 12.52 -10.67
C TRP A 280 1.01 13.90 -10.03
N VAL A 281 2.24 14.29 -9.71
CA VAL A 281 2.59 15.62 -9.22
C VAL A 281 3.87 16.10 -9.90
N ASP A 282 3.97 17.41 -10.09
CA ASP A 282 5.23 18.06 -10.47
C ASP A 282 6.23 18.12 -9.29
N TYR A 283 7.39 18.74 -9.52
CA TYR A 283 8.41 18.97 -8.50
C TYR A 283 7.91 19.80 -7.31
N GLU A 284 6.82 20.55 -7.50
CA GLU A 284 6.23 21.42 -6.50
C GLU A 284 5.05 20.76 -5.74
N LEU A 285 4.81 19.47 -6.01
CA LEU A 285 3.75 18.64 -5.46
C LEU A 285 2.34 18.99 -5.97
N MET A 286 2.22 19.79 -7.03
CA MET A 286 0.95 20.13 -7.66
C MET A 286 0.59 19.05 -8.69
N THR A 287 -0.67 18.61 -8.68
CA THR A 287 -1.18 17.67 -9.68
C THR A 287 -1.38 18.35 -11.03
N THR A 288 -1.82 17.60 -12.05
CA THR A 288 -2.26 18.17 -13.34
C THR A 288 -3.47 19.11 -13.22
N VAL A 289 -4.14 19.16 -12.05
CA VAL A 289 -5.20 20.12 -11.74
C VAL A 289 -4.63 21.26 -10.90
N SER A 290 -4.71 22.48 -11.42
CA SER A 290 -4.19 23.67 -10.74
C SER A 290 -4.88 23.91 -9.39
N GLY A 291 -4.09 24.18 -8.35
CA GLY A 291 -4.57 24.37 -6.98
C GLY A 291 -4.83 23.07 -6.21
N LEU A 292 -4.67 21.91 -6.85
CA LEU A 292 -4.73 20.59 -6.20
C LEU A 292 -3.32 20.03 -6.03
N TYR A 293 -2.94 19.76 -4.79
CA TYR A 293 -1.66 19.17 -4.39
C TYR A 293 -1.85 17.75 -3.87
N ALA A 294 -0.82 16.91 -3.95
CA ALA A 294 -0.82 15.59 -3.35
C ALA A 294 0.52 15.28 -2.67
N ILE A 295 0.48 14.79 -1.43
CA ILE A 295 1.68 14.55 -0.60
C ILE A 295 1.68 13.15 0.03
N GLY A 296 2.87 12.60 0.27
CA GLY A 296 3.02 11.28 0.85
C GLY A 296 2.58 10.17 -0.09
N GLU A 297 2.14 9.04 0.48
CA GLU A 297 1.82 7.82 -0.29
C GLU A 297 0.67 7.97 -1.30
N CYS A 298 -0.09 9.07 -1.28
CA CYS A 298 -1.11 9.30 -2.31
C CYS A 298 -0.55 9.87 -3.63
N ASN A 299 0.72 10.28 -3.67
CA ASN A 299 1.44 10.68 -4.90
C ASN A 299 2.46 9.61 -5.33
N PHE A 300 3.04 9.77 -6.53
CA PHE A 300 3.92 8.75 -7.15
C PHE A 300 5.44 9.03 -7.09
N SER A 301 5.86 10.26 -6.78
CA SER A 301 7.07 10.87 -7.34
C SER A 301 8.41 10.23 -6.88
N ASP A 302 8.53 9.82 -5.62
CA ASP A 302 9.85 9.57 -5.03
C ASP A 302 10.42 8.15 -5.20
N HIS A 303 9.57 7.16 -5.48
CA HIS A 303 9.95 5.76 -5.26
C HIS A 303 10.13 4.96 -6.54
N GLY A 304 9.75 5.53 -7.70
CA GLY A 304 9.77 4.84 -8.98
C GLY A 304 9.16 3.44 -8.90
N ALA A 305 9.87 2.45 -9.43
CA ALA A 305 9.38 1.07 -9.47
C ALA A 305 9.51 0.30 -8.15
N ASN A 306 10.29 0.77 -7.16
CA ASN A 306 10.47 0.03 -5.91
C ASN A 306 10.97 0.93 -4.77
N ARG A 307 10.12 1.08 -3.74
CA ARG A 307 10.40 1.87 -2.55
C ARG A 307 11.55 1.30 -1.71
N LEU A 308 12.50 2.11 -1.26
CA LEU A 308 13.49 1.66 -0.27
C LEU A 308 12.88 1.52 1.13
N GLY A 309 13.40 0.59 1.94
CA GLY A 309 13.00 0.47 3.35
C GLY A 309 13.13 1.82 4.09
N ALA A 310 12.15 2.15 4.93
CA ALA A 310 12.05 3.40 5.71
C ALA A 310 11.85 4.73 4.94
N SER A 311 11.90 4.78 3.60
CA SER A 311 11.74 6.04 2.86
C SER A 311 10.30 6.58 2.82
N ALA A 312 9.27 5.77 3.02
CA ALA A 312 7.87 6.25 3.04
C ALA A 312 7.62 7.36 4.07
N LEU A 313 8.15 7.18 5.30
CA LEU A 313 8.02 8.18 6.36
C LEU A 313 8.87 9.42 6.07
N MET A 314 9.98 9.24 5.36
CA MET A 314 10.82 10.35 4.91
C MET A 314 10.10 11.18 3.86
N GLN A 315 9.46 10.55 2.86
CA GLN A 315 8.63 11.26 1.88
C GLN A 315 7.54 12.07 2.57
N GLY A 316 6.74 11.44 3.45
CA GLY A 316 5.66 12.17 4.13
C GLY A 316 6.15 13.38 4.93
N LEU A 317 7.33 13.29 5.55
CA LEU A 317 7.96 14.42 6.23
C LEU A 317 8.55 15.44 5.25
N ALA A 318 9.22 15.01 4.19
CA ALA A 318 9.83 15.90 3.19
C ALA A 318 8.76 16.70 2.45
N ASP A 319 7.74 16.02 1.92
CA ASP A 319 6.62 16.64 1.22
C ASP A 319 5.91 17.65 2.13
N GLY A 320 5.49 17.21 3.32
CA GLY A 320 4.65 18.02 4.20
C GLY A 320 5.38 19.11 4.97
N TYR A 321 6.65 18.91 5.34
CA TYR A 321 7.40 19.86 6.17
C TYR A 321 8.37 20.74 5.39
N PHE A 322 8.94 20.24 4.28
CA PHE A 322 10.02 20.93 3.57
C PHE A 322 9.55 21.52 2.23
N ILE A 323 8.89 20.71 1.40
CA ILE A 323 8.55 21.09 0.02
C ILE A 323 7.26 21.91 -0.02
N LEU A 324 6.14 21.31 0.43
CA LEU A 324 4.81 21.90 0.30
C LEU A 324 4.70 23.31 0.90
N PRO A 325 5.22 23.63 2.10
CA PRO A 325 5.09 24.98 2.67
C PRO A 325 5.67 26.07 1.76
N SER A 326 6.75 25.76 1.04
CA SER A 326 7.41 26.69 0.12
C SER A 326 6.63 26.82 -1.19
N THR A 327 6.15 25.70 -1.73
CA THR A 327 5.54 25.65 -3.06
C THR A 327 4.08 26.11 -3.05
N ILE A 328 3.31 25.74 -2.02
CA ILE A 328 1.93 26.19 -1.87
C ILE A 328 1.87 27.70 -1.60
N SER A 329 2.83 28.25 -0.85
CA SER A 329 2.89 29.69 -0.59
C SER A 329 3.12 30.49 -1.87
N ARG A 330 3.94 29.97 -2.79
CA ARG A 330 4.16 30.57 -4.11
C ARG A 330 2.87 30.62 -4.91
N TYR A 331 2.11 29.53 -4.96
CA TYR A 331 0.81 29.49 -5.63
C TYR A 331 -0.21 30.43 -4.98
N LEU A 332 -0.29 30.42 -3.65
CA LEU A 332 -1.23 31.28 -2.89
C LEU A 332 -0.92 32.77 -3.03
N ALA A 333 0.33 33.15 -3.34
CA ALA A 333 0.70 34.53 -3.61
C ALA A 333 -0.03 35.09 -4.85
N ASP A 334 -0.32 34.26 -5.84
CA ASP A 334 -1.10 34.64 -7.02
C ASP A 334 -2.62 34.68 -6.72
N GLU A 335 -3.05 34.20 -5.55
CA GLU A 335 -4.45 34.08 -5.14
C GLU A 335 -4.85 35.10 -4.05
N ILE A 336 -3.97 36.04 -3.68
CA ILE A 336 -4.21 37.02 -2.58
C ILE A 336 -5.42 37.94 -2.81
N HIS A 337 -5.80 38.13 -4.07
CA HIS A 337 -6.96 38.95 -4.46
C HIS A 337 -8.20 38.11 -4.74
N THR A 338 -8.09 36.78 -4.72
CA THR A 338 -9.23 35.88 -4.88
C THR A 338 -10.08 35.93 -3.61
N PRO A 339 -11.37 36.30 -3.70
CA PRO A 339 -12.25 36.32 -2.54
C PRO A 339 -12.42 34.91 -1.96
N ARG A 340 -13.05 34.82 -0.79
CA ARG A 340 -13.42 33.52 -0.22
C ARG A 340 -14.27 32.75 -1.24
N ILE A 341 -13.92 31.49 -1.49
CA ILE A 341 -14.64 30.63 -2.42
C ILE A 341 -16.09 30.45 -1.93
N ASP A 342 -17.05 30.79 -2.80
CA ASP A 342 -18.48 30.69 -2.52
C ASP A 342 -18.95 29.23 -2.67
N THR A 343 -19.27 28.58 -1.56
CA THR A 343 -19.77 27.21 -1.53
C THR A 343 -21.25 27.08 -1.96
N SER A 344 -21.92 28.21 -2.23
CA SER A 344 -23.26 28.25 -2.80
C SER A 344 -23.26 28.30 -4.34
N SER A 345 -22.08 28.36 -4.97
CA SER A 345 -21.96 28.37 -6.43
C SER A 345 -22.58 27.12 -7.08
N SER A 346 -22.81 27.20 -8.38
CA SER A 346 -23.34 26.09 -9.18
C SER A 346 -22.44 24.85 -9.11
N GLU A 347 -21.12 25.02 -9.13
CA GLU A 347 -20.14 23.94 -9.11
C GLU A 347 -20.22 23.13 -7.81
N PHE A 348 -20.31 23.81 -6.67
CA PHE A 348 -20.49 23.14 -5.38
C PHE A 348 -21.87 22.48 -5.26
N THR A 349 -22.91 23.12 -5.81
CA THR A 349 -24.26 22.56 -5.79
C THR A 349 -24.35 21.27 -6.61
N LEU A 350 -23.86 21.29 -7.85
CA LEU A 350 -23.82 20.13 -8.73
C LEU A 350 -22.94 19.00 -8.16
N ALA A 351 -21.79 19.33 -7.56
CA ALA A 351 -20.93 18.33 -6.93
C ALA A 351 -21.61 17.66 -5.72
N ALA A 352 -22.27 18.45 -4.86
CA ALA A 352 -23.01 17.91 -3.72
C ALA A 352 -24.21 17.05 -4.14
N GLU A 353 -24.94 17.47 -5.17
CA GLU A 353 -26.05 16.70 -5.75
C GLU A 353 -25.57 15.38 -6.34
N ALA A 354 -24.48 15.39 -7.12
CA ALA A 354 -23.89 14.18 -7.69
C ALA A 354 -23.44 13.18 -6.61
N VAL A 355 -22.84 13.68 -5.52
CA VAL A 355 -22.49 12.84 -4.36
C VAL A 355 -23.75 12.26 -3.70
N GLY A 356 -24.76 13.09 -3.45
CA GLY A 356 -26.03 12.65 -2.87
C GLY A 356 -26.74 11.60 -3.71
N ASP A 357 -26.74 11.75 -5.03
CA ASP A 357 -27.37 10.83 -5.96
C ASP A 357 -26.62 9.50 -6.06
N ARG A 358 -25.28 9.54 -6.03
CA ARG A 358 -24.47 8.31 -5.96
C ARG A 358 -24.70 7.57 -4.65
N LEU A 359 -24.78 8.26 -3.50
CA LEU A 359 -25.11 7.64 -2.21
C LEU A 359 -26.50 7.01 -2.21
N LYS A 360 -27.52 7.73 -2.71
CA LYS A 360 -28.88 7.20 -2.88
C LYS A 360 -28.89 5.96 -3.78
N LYS A 361 -28.13 5.98 -4.87
CA LYS A 361 -28.03 4.85 -5.80
C LYS A 361 -27.47 3.61 -5.11
N LEU A 362 -26.38 3.74 -4.36
CA LEU A 362 -25.80 2.64 -3.58
C LEU A 362 -26.79 2.11 -2.54
N LEU A 363 -27.43 3.00 -1.78
CA LEU A 363 -28.39 2.60 -0.74
C LEU A 363 -29.61 1.88 -1.32
N ASN A 364 -30.07 2.28 -2.51
CA ASN A 364 -31.26 1.74 -3.15
C ASN A 364 -31.01 0.46 -3.96
N THR A 365 -29.78 -0.04 -4.06
CA THR A 365 -29.53 -1.36 -4.67
C THR A 365 -30.18 -2.44 -3.81
N LYS A 366 -31.17 -3.15 -4.37
CA LYS A 366 -31.99 -4.15 -3.67
C LYS A 366 -31.40 -5.56 -3.79
N GLY A 367 -30.09 -5.66 -3.60
CA GLY A 367 -29.37 -6.92 -3.68
C GLY A 367 -29.52 -7.82 -2.45
N THR A 368 -28.80 -8.93 -2.47
CA THR A 368 -28.80 -9.93 -1.40
C THR A 368 -27.45 -10.09 -0.71
N GLN A 369 -26.36 -9.67 -1.36
CA GLN A 369 -24.99 -9.86 -0.87
C GLN A 369 -24.46 -8.65 -0.10
N SER A 370 -23.62 -8.91 0.91
CA SER A 370 -22.96 -7.86 1.68
C SER A 370 -21.83 -7.19 0.91
N VAL A 371 -21.57 -5.91 1.20
CA VAL A 371 -20.45 -5.15 0.61
C VAL A 371 -19.10 -5.84 0.87
N GLU A 372 -18.94 -6.39 2.07
CA GLU A 372 -17.75 -7.15 2.48
C GLU A 372 -17.45 -8.35 1.56
N ASN A 373 -18.50 -9.04 1.07
CA ASN A 373 -18.34 -10.16 0.16
C ASN A 373 -17.67 -9.73 -1.15
N PHE A 374 -18.15 -8.61 -1.73
CA PHE A 374 -17.56 -8.03 -2.93
C PHE A 374 -16.12 -7.57 -2.71
N HIS A 375 -15.82 -6.94 -1.57
CA HIS A 375 -14.44 -6.51 -1.26
C HIS A 375 -13.48 -7.70 -1.16
N ARG A 376 -13.90 -8.79 -0.51
CA ARG A 376 -13.12 -10.04 -0.44
C ARG A 376 -12.87 -10.64 -1.82
N ARG A 377 -13.89 -10.68 -2.67
CA ARG A 377 -13.78 -11.22 -4.04
C ARG A 377 -12.88 -10.36 -4.91
N LEU A 378 -13.02 -9.03 -4.84
CA LEU A 378 -12.10 -8.09 -5.46
C LEU A 378 -10.66 -8.38 -5.01
N GLY A 379 -10.43 -8.45 -3.70
CA GLY A 379 -9.11 -8.72 -3.15
C GLY A 379 -8.50 -10.02 -3.63
N LYS A 380 -9.30 -11.10 -3.75
CA LYS A 380 -8.85 -12.37 -4.32
C LYS A 380 -8.45 -12.24 -5.79
N ILE A 381 -9.26 -11.57 -6.62
CA ILE A 381 -8.93 -11.32 -8.04
C ILE A 381 -7.62 -10.55 -8.14
N MET A 382 -7.49 -9.45 -7.37
CA MET A 382 -6.31 -8.61 -7.42
C MET A 382 -5.06 -9.33 -6.91
N TRP A 383 -5.17 -10.11 -5.83
CA TRP A 383 -4.05 -10.88 -5.27
C TRP A 383 -3.56 -11.96 -6.23
N GLU A 384 -4.49 -12.69 -6.85
CA GLU A 384 -4.18 -13.80 -7.77
C GLU A 384 -3.55 -13.31 -9.07
N TYR A 385 -4.11 -12.25 -9.68
CA TYR A 385 -3.78 -11.90 -11.06
C TYR A 385 -3.00 -10.58 -11.23
N CYS A 386 -3.04 -9.68 -10.25
CA CYS A 386 -2.38 -8.37 -10.29
C CYS A 386 -1.56 -8.08 -9.02
N GLY A 387 -1.19 -9.13 -8.29
CA GLY A 387 -0.47 -9.05 -7.02
C GLY A 387 1.04 -9.17 -7.20
N MET A 388 1.59 -10.25 -6.63
CA MET A 388 3.04 -10.48 -6.54
C MET A 388 3.71 -10.86 -7.86
N SER A 389 3.04 -11.69 -8.64
CA SER A 389 3.42 -12.06 -9.99
C SER A 389 2.22 -11.88 -10.90
N ARG A 390 2.49 -11.72 -12.19
CA ARG A 390 1.51 -11.33 -13.20
C ARG A 390 1.85 -12.04 -14.50
N SER A 391 0.84 -12.35 -15.29
CA SER A 391 0.98 -12.85 -16.65
C SER A 391 -0.08 -12.20 -17.54
N GLU A 392 0.14 -12.18 -18.85
CA GLU A 392 -0.78 -11.63 -19.83
C GLU A 392 -2.14 -12.32 -19.73
N GLU A 393 -2.14 -13.65 -19.66
CA GLU A 393 -3.34 -14.46 -19.49
C GLU A 393 -4.06 -14.15 -18.18
N GLY A 394 -3.32 -14.08 -17.06
CA GLY A 394 -3.88 -13.76 -15.75
C GLY A 394 -4.50 -12.35 -15.71
N LEU A 395 -3.80 -11.36 -16.27
CA LEU A 395 -4.26 -9.97 -16.33
C LEU A 395 -5.47 -9.82 -17.25
N ALA A 396 -5.48 -10.46 -18.42
CA ALA A 396 -6.66 -10.50 -19.28
C ALA A 396 -7.86 -11.14 -18.56
N LYS A 397 -7.61 -12.23 -17.83
CA LYS A 397 -8.66 -12.88 -17.02
C LYS A 397 -9.18 -11.98 -15.91
N ALA A 398 -8.30 -11.21 -15.26
CA ALA A 398 -8.69 -10.27 -14.23
C ALA A 398 -9.63 -9.19 -14.77
N LEU A 399 -9.42 -8.67 -15.98
CA LEU A 399 -10.33 -7.69 -16.59
C LEU A 399 -11.74 -8.25 -16.77
N GLU A 400 -11.87 -9.50 -17.24
CA GLU A 400 -13.18 -10.17 -17.35
C GLU A 400 -13.86 -10.32 -15.98
N LEU A 401 -13.11 -10.78 -14.98
CA LEU A 401 -13.63 -11.01 -13.64
C LEU A 401 -14.02 -9.72 -12.93
N LEU A 402 -13.25 -8.63 -13.12
CA LEU A 402 -13.55 -7.32 -12.59
C LEU A 402 -14.78 -6.71 -13.26
N ALA A 403 -14.93 -6.86 -14.58
CA ALA A 403 -16.13 -6.42 -15.30
C ALA A 403 -17.38 -7.14 -14.77
N ALA A 404 -17.31 -8.47 -14.62
CA ALA A 404 -18.41 -9.25 -14.04
C ALA A 404 -18.71 -8.83 -12.59
N LEU A 405 -17.68 -8.64 -11.75
CA LEU A 405 -17.83 -8.20 -10.37
C LEU A 405 -18.46 -6.81 -10.28
N LYS A 406 -18.10 -5.88 -11.18
CA LYS A 406 -18.65 -4.53 -11.25
C LYS A 406 -20.15 -4.53 -11.58
N GLU A 407 -20.58 -5.36 -12.52
CA GLU A 407 -22.00 -5.50 -12.87
C GLU A 407 -22.82 -6.18 -11.78
N GLU A 408 -22.28 -7.22 -11.15
CA GLU A 408 -22.91 -7.86 -10.01
C GLU A 408 -22.99 -6.91 -8.80
N TYR A 409 -21.94 -6.13 -8.54
CA TYR A 409 -21.91 -5.12 -7.48
C TYR A 409 -23.01 -4.07 -7.67
N ARG A 410 -23.26 -3.65 -8.91
CA ARG A 410 -24.32 -2.68 -9.25
C ARG A 410 -25.72 -3.22 -9.04
N THR A 411 -25.93 -4.54 -9.04
CA THR A 411 -27.26 -5.16 -9.09
C THR A 411 -27.61 -5.98 -7.85
N ASP A 412 -26.64 -6.62 -7.20
CA ASP A 412 -26.86 -7.58 -6.11
C ASP A 412 -26.16 -7.22 -4.78
N MET A 413 -25.58 -6.02 -4.68
CA MET A 413 -25.12 -5.48 -3.40
C MET A 413 -26.28 -4.95 -2.54
N ARG A 414 -26.23 -5.20 -1.23
CA ARG A 414 -27.17 -4.68 -0.24
C ARG A 414 -26.44 -3.83 0.80
N VAL A 415 -26.95 -2.60 1.01
CA VAL A 415 -26.53 -1.71 2.10
C VAL A 415 -27.70 -1.54 3.09
N PRO A 416 -27.54 -1.95 4.36
CA PRO A 416 -28.54 -1.65 5.39
C PRO A 416 -28.45 -0.18 5.86
N GLY A 417 -29.47 0.28 6.59
CA GLY A 417 -29.49 1.61 7.19
C GLY A 417 -30.02 2.71 6.26
N GLY A 418 -29.70 3.96 6.60
CA GLY A 418 -30.12 5.18 5.92
C GLY A 418 -28.96 6.10 5.51
N LEU A 419 -29.30 7.23 4.88
CA LEU A 419 -28.34 8.26 4.46
C LEU A 419 -27.92 9.18 5.62
N ASP A 420 -28.90 9.58 6.44
CA ASP A 420 -28.74 10.60 7.49
C ASP A 420 -28.46 9.98 8.86
N GLU A 421 -27.58 8.97 8.88
CA GLU A 421 -27.14 8.29 10.10
C GLU A 421 -25.69 7.81 10.00
N PHE A 422 -25.18 7.30 11.12
CA PHE A 422 -23.89 6.60 11.15
C PHE A 422 -24.02 5.26 10.42
N ASN A 423 -23.59 5.21 9.16
CA ASN A 423 -23.72 4.04 8.28
C ASN A 423 -22.38 3.57 7.69
N PRO A 424 -21.53 2.85 8.45
CA PRO A 424 -20.25 2.34 7.95
C PRO A 424 -20.33 1.43 6.72
N GLU A 425 -21.46 0.76 6.51
CA GLU A 425 -21.63 -0.12 5.34
C GLU A 425 -21.89 0.69 4.06
N LEU A 426 -22.59 1.84 4.14
CA LEU A 426 -22.69 2.77 3.01
C LEU A 426 -21.32 3.35 2.64
N GLU A 427 -20.48 3.68 3.62
CA GLU A 427 -19.15 4.23 3.34
C GLU A 427 -18.24 3.16 2.74
N LYS A 428 -18.33 1.94 3.27
CA LYS A 428 -17.65 0.79 2.68
C LYS A 428 -18.12 0.57 1.24
N ALA A 429 -19.42 0.70 0.97
CA ALA A 429 -19.95 0.53 -0.38
C ALA A 429 -19.30 1.53 -1.35
N TRP A 430 -19.28 2.81 -0.99
CA TRP A 430 -18.60 3.81 -1.81
C TRP A 430 -17.12 3.47 -2.07
N ARG A 431 -16.38 3.14 -1.03
CA ARG A 431 -14.95 2.79 -1.14
C ARG A 431 -14.72 1.56 -2.01
N VAL A 432 -15.55 0.53 -1.86
CA VAL A 432 -15.46 -0.70 -2.68
C VAL A 432 -15.77 -0.42 -4.15
N ALA A 433 -16.76 0.44 -4.43
CA ALA A 433 -17.02 0.88 -5.80
C ALA A 433 -15.78 1.56 -6.43
N ASP A 434 -15.12 2.45 -5.69
CA ASP A 434 -13.89 3.10 -6.16
C ASP A 434 -12.72 2.09 -6.28
N PHE A 435 -12.61 1.11 -5.38
CA PHE A 435 -11.59 0.06 -5.47
C PHE A 435 -11.79 -0.87 -6.68
N ILE A 436 -13.04 -1.19 -7.06
CA ILE A 436 -13.31 -2.01 -8.25
C ILE A 436 -12.81 -1.30 -9.50
N GLU A 437 -13.10 -0.01 -9.64
CA GLU A 437 -12.65 0.78 -10.79
C GLU A 437 -11.13 1.02 -10.79
N LEU A 438 -10.55 1.28 -9.61
CA LEU A 438 -9.10 1.34 -9.48
C LEU A 438 -8.44 0.02 -9.85
N GLY A 439 -9.00 -1.12 -9.42
CA GLY A 439 -8.50 -2.45 -9.75
C GLY A 439 -8.46 -2.68 -11.26
N GLU A 440 -9.48 -2.22 -11.97
CA GLU A 440 -9.50 -2.24 -13.44
C GLU A 440 -8.35 -1.41 -14.03
N LEU A 441 -8.14 -0.18 -13.55
CA LEU A 441 -7.04 0.69 -14.00
C LEU A 441 -5.67 0.06 -13.71
N MET A 442 -5.49 -0.55 -12.54
CA MET A 442 -4.26 -1.25 -12.16
C MET A 442 -3.97 -2.43 -13.08
N VAL A 443 -4.98 -3.22 -13.44
CA VAL A 443 -4.81 -4.35 -14.36
C VAL A 443 -4.47 -3.85 -15.77
N ARG A 444 -5.10 -2.78 -16.25
CA ARG A 444 -4.76 -2.15 -17.55
C ARG A 444 -3.32 -1.64 -17.56
N ASP A 445 -2.89 -0.98 -16.49
CA ASP A 445 -1.50 -0.52 -16.32
C ASP A 445 -0.50 -1.68 -16.27
N ALA A 446 -0.86 -2.77 -15.59
CA ALA A 446 -0.02 -3.97 -15.55
C ALA A 446 0.04 -4.70 -16.91
N LEU A 447 -1.05 -4.68 -17.69
CA LEU A 447 -1.14 -5.38 -18.97
C LEU A 447 -0.32 -4.69 -20.05
N GLN A 448 -0.37 -3.35 -20.12
CA GLN A 448 0.37 -2.58 -21.12
C GLN A 448 1.89 -2.63 -20.91
N ARG A 449 2.33 -2.74 -19.65
CA ARG A 449 3.76 -2.80 -19.30
C ARG A 449 4.29 -4.22 -19.46
N ARG A 450 5.04 -4.44 -20.53
CA ARG A 450 5.58 -5.75 -20.96
C ARG A 450 7.06 -5.90 -20.58
N GLU A 451 7.30 -5.81 -19.28
CA GLU A 451 8.62 -5.97 -18.66
C GLU A 451 8.46 -6.42 -17.20
N SER A 452 9.56 -6.77 -16.52
CA SER A 452 9.59 -6.82 -15.06
C SER A 452 10.52 -5.74 -14.52
N CYS A 453 9.96 -4.84 -13.70
CA CYS A 453 10.66 -3.71 -13.12
C CYS A 453 10.17 -3.46 -11.68
N GLY A 454 11.06 -3.65 -10.70
CA GLY A 454 10.76 -3.37 -9.30
C GLY A 454 9.59 -4.19 -8.73
N GLY A 455 8.55 -3.51 -8.26
CA GLY A 455 7.30 -4.12 -7.74
C GLY A 455 6.33 -4.58 -8.84
N HIS A 456 6.59 -4.26 -10.11
CA HIS A 456 5.88 -4.81 -11.25
C HIS A 456 6.65 -6.02 -11.78
N PHE A 457 6.09 -7.22 -11.64
CA PHE A 457 6.74 -8.46 -12.05
C PHE A 457 5.82 -9.28 -12.96
N ARG A 458 6.24 -9.40 -14.23
CA ARG A 458 5.60 -10.19 -15.28
C ARG A 458 6.42 -11.45 -15.51
N GLU A 459 5.81 -12.61 -15.32
CA GLU A 459 6.49 -13.92 -15.36
C GLU A 459 7.10 -14.22 -16.74
N GLU A 460 6.60 -13.59 -17.80
CA GLU A 460 7.14 -13.70 -19.16
C GLU A 460 8.45 -12.93 -19.34
N TYR A 461 8.73 -11.98 -18.45
CA TYR A 461 9.89 -11.09 -18.49
C TYR A 461 10.77 -11.31 -17.25
N GLN A 462 11.32 -12.51 -17.12
CA GLN A 462 12.27 -12.87 -16.07
C GLN A 462 13.45 -13.67 -16.63
N THR A 463 14.59 -13.66 -15.94
CA THR A 463 15.73 -14.53 -16.28
C THR A 463 15.41 -16.00 -15.97
N PRO A 464 16.18 -16.98 -16.47
CA PRO A 464 16.01 -18.39 -16.10
C PRO A 464 16.08 -18.66 -14.59
N GLU A 465 16.74 -17.77 -13.83
CA GLU A 465 16.86 -17.83 -12.37
C GLU A 465 15.70 -17.13 -11.63
N GLY A 466 14.73 -16.56 -12.35
CA GLY A 466 13.55 -15.90 -11.78
C GLY A 466 13.78 -14.43 -11.37
N GLU A 467 14.81 -13.78 -11.91
CA GLU A 467 15.07 -12.35 -11.68
C GLU A 467 14.32 -11.46 -12.67
N ALA A 468 13.94 -10.26 -12.24
CA ALA A 468 13.22 -9.31 -13.08
C ALA A 468 14.04 -8.88 -14.31
N LEU A 469 13.47 -9.03 -15.51
CA LEU A 469 14.06 -8.56 -16.76
C LEU A 469 13.38 -7.25 -17.20
N ARG A 470 14.10 -6.14 -17.02
CA ARG A 470 13.65 -4.80 -17.40
C ARG A 470 13.88 -4.54 -18.90
N ASN A 471 13.01 -3.78 -19.54
CA ASN A 471 13.16 -3.37 -20.94
C ASN A 471 13.24 -1.84 -21.04
N ASP A 472 14.46 -1.33 -20.92
CA ASP A 472 14.74 0.12 -20.85
C ASP A 472 14.44 0.85 -22.16
N ASP A 473 14.55 0.18 -23.31
CA ASP A 473 14.36 0.81 -24.62
C ASP A 473 12.88 1.15 -24.87
N GLU A 474 11.95 0.35 -24.34
CA GLU A 474 10.51 0.54 -24.54
C GLU A 474 9.77 1.12 -23.33
N PHE A 475 10.26 0.86 -22.10
CA PHE A 475 9.51 1.09 -20.87
C PHE A 475 10.15 2.06 -19.86
N ALA A 476 11.18 2.82 -20.28
CA ALA A 476 11.73 3.96 -19.54
C ALA A 476 10.77 5.18 -19.54
N PHE A 477 9.56 4.99 -19.01
CA PHE A 477 8.54 6.03 -18.89
C PHE A 477 7.65 5.81 -17.65
N VAL A 478 7.08 6.91 -17.16
CA VAL A 478 5.95 6.91 -16.22
C VAL A 478 4.66 6.78 -17.01
N ALA A 479 3.83 5.78 -16.68
CA ALA A 479 2.52 5.61 -17.29
C ALA A 479 1.53 6.55 -16.59
N LEU A 480 1.07 7.59 -17.30
CA LEU A 480 0.12 8.58 -16.80
C LEU A 480 -1.26 8.28 -17.33
N TRP A 481 -2.15 7.88 -16.43
CA TRP A 481 -3.53 7.60 -16.76
C TRP A 481 -4.40 8.84 -16.58
N GLU A 482 -5.25 9.11 -17.56
CA GLU A 482 -6.21 10.22 -17.58
C GLU A 482 -7.64 9.67 -17.62
N SER A 483 -8.51 10.22 -16.78
CA SER A 483 -9.94 9.95 -16.86
C SER A 483 -10.57 10.84 -17.93
N LEU A 484 -11.08 10.23 -19.01
CA LEU A 484 -11.77 10.96 -20.06
C LEU A 484 -13.25 11.17 -19.68
N MET A 485 -13.70 12.43 -19.61
CA MET A 485 -15.10 12.74 -19.29
C MET A 485 -16.06 12.03 -20.25
N GLY A 486 -17.00 11.26 -19.68
CA GLY A 486 -18.02 10.53 -20.45
C GLY A 486 -17.56 9.21 -21.07
N SER A 487 -16.35 8.74 -20.78
CA SER A 487 -15.81 7.45 -21.25
C SER A 487 -15.44 6.55 -20.07
N ASP A 488 -15.83 5.28 -20.14
CA ASP A 488 -15.34 4.24 -19.21
C ASP A 488 -13.92 3.75 -19.57
N GLN A 489 -13.37 4.18 -20.72
CA GLN A 489 -12.01 3.86 -21.13
C GLN A 489 -11.06 5.03 -20.81
N PRO A 490 -10.07 4.84 -19.91
CA PRO A 490 -9.08 5.85 -19.62
C PRO A 490 -8.02 5.94 -20.72
N ALA A 491 -7.41 7.11 -20.90
CA ALA A 491 -6.27 7.30 -21.78
C ALA A 491 -4.95 7.11 -21.00
N MET A 492 -3.92 6.61 -21.67
CA MET A 492 -2.57 6.50 -21.09
C MET A 492 -1.58 7.32 -21.91
N HIS A 493 -0.87 8.20 -21.22
CA HIS A 493 0.22 9.01 -21.75
C HIS A 493 1.55 8.48 -21.20
N LYS A 494 2.59 8.55 -22.02
CA LYS A 494 3.94 8.18 -21.61
C LYS A 494 4.72 9.45 -21.30
N GLU A 495 5.14 9.61 -20.06
CA GLU A 495 6.12 10.64 -19.67
C GLU A 495 7.52 9.99 -19.65
N PRO A 496 8.42 10.35 -20.58
CA PRO A 496 9.76 9.76 -20.64
C PRO A 496 10.56 10.03 -19.36
N LEU A 497 11.32 9.02 -18.92
CA LEU A 497 12.26 9.19 -17.81
C LEU A 497 13.63 9.65 -18.33
N GLU A 498 14.05 10.84 -17.90
CA GLU A 498 15.39 11.37 -18.18
C GLU A 498 16.34 11.13 -17.00
N PHE A 499 17.50 10.54 -17.27
CA PHE A 499 18.49 10.17 -16.26
C PHE A 499 19.73 11.08 -16.38
N LEU A 500 19.83 12.08 -15.51
CA LEU A 500 20.89 13.09 -15.56
C LEU A 500 22.16 12.68 -14.80
N ASP A 501 22.01 12.16 -13.58
CA ASP A 501 23.14 11.89 -12.68
C ASP A 501 23.60 10.43 -12.63
N ILE A 502 22.70 9.49 -12.92
CA ILE A 502 22.96 8.05 -12.78
C ILE A 502 22.54 7.33 -14.05
N LYS A 503 23.49 6.64 -14.69
CA LYS A 503 23.20 5.79 -15.85
C LYS A 503 22.36 4.58 -15.43
N LEU A 504 21.38 4.22 -16.26
CA LEU A 504 20.63 2.98 -16.10
C LEU A 504 21.58 1.77 -16.13
N SER A 505 21.45 0.93 -15.12
CA SER A 505 22.16 -0.36 -15.03
C SER A 505 21.20 -1.44 -14.59
N GLN A 506 21.42 -2.67 -15.05
CA GLN A 506 20.67 -3.82 -14.57
C GLN A 506 20.97 -4.04 -13.08
N ARG A 507 19.91 -4.21 -12.28
CA ARG A 507 20.02 -4.43 -10.83
C ARG A 507 20.30 -5.91 -10.58
N SER A 508 21.49 -6.25 -10.08
CA SER A 508 21.86 -7.61 -9.67
C SER A 508 22.19 -7.65 -8.18
N TYR A 509 21.79 -8.75 -7.50
CA TYR A 509 22.10 -9.02 -6.09
C TYR A 509 22.88 -10.32 -5.89
N LYS A 510 23.52 -10.80 -6.97
CA LYS A 510 24.49 -11.89 -6.90
C LYS A 510 25.87 -11.35 -6.54
#